data_AF-F4D148-F1
#
_entry.id   AF-F4D148-F1
#
_cell.length_a   1.000
_cell.length_b   1.000
_cell.length_c   1.000
_cell.angle_alpha   90.00
_cell.angle_beta   90.00
_cell.angle_gamma   90.00
#
_symmetry.space_group_name_H-M   'P 1'
#
loop_
_entity.id
_entity.type
_entity.pdbx_description
1 polymer ?
#
loop_
_entity_poly.entity_id
_entity_poly.type
_entity_poly.pdbx_seq_one_letter_code
_entity_poly.pdbx_strand_id
1 'polypeptide(L)'
;MPSHDGSHTRGRRPRRRFDDEYDEYDDDVQHDLTRRRRRDDPPPVELDERAGAEIDGPPEGDRWSTWDGADKGPEPRPGWVVTATGAVDTELGVLKTGKEADVHLLRRAVPGTDGMLVAAKRYRSPEHRMFHRDAGYLQGRRVRRSRETRAMAGRTGFGRDLLAGQWARAEFAALATLWTAGVPVPYPVSVEDTEVLLEFVGSGTAAAPRLAQLRPDADELADLWAQLGEALRGLARQGLTHGDLSAFNVLVDRGRLVLIDLPQVVDVVGNPFGPSYLGRDVDRITEWFAARGLPDAVAARDALFDDLLAELGIAQPGSSHR
;
A
#
# COMPACT_ATOMS: atom_id res chain seq x y z
N MET A 1 67.17 -56.06 1.49
CA MET A 1 66.83 -57.27 0.71
C MET A 1 65.34 -57.52 0.86
N PRO A 2 64.66 -57.88 -0.24
CA PRO A 2 64.27 -56.99 -1.35
C PRO A 2 62.78 -57.25 -1.70
N SER A 3 62.09 -56.80 -2.76
CA SER A 3 62.37 -56.21 -4.10
C SER A 3 60.98 -55.86 -4.69
N HIS A 4 60.74 -54.66 -5.23
CA HIS A 4 60.67 -54.28 -6.68
C HIS A 4 59.48 -54.88 -7.46
N ASP A 5 58.76 -54.19 -8.35
CA ASP A 5 59.09 -53.11 -9.31
C ASP A 5 57.74 -52.47 -9.76
N GLY A 6 57.56 -51.16 -10.05
CA GLY A 6 58.02 -50.40 -11.23
C GLY A 6 57.43 -50.96 -12.55
N SER A 7 56.95 -50.22 -13.55
CA SER A 7 57.21 -48.85 -13.99
C SER A 7 56.39 -48.54 -15.28
N HIS A 8 56.07 -47.24 -15.50
CA HIS A 8 56.24 -46.48 -16.77
C HIS A 8 55.42 -46.83 -18.04
N THR A 9 55.14 -45.97 -19.04
CA THR A 9 55.07 -44.51 -19.30
C THR A 9 54.56 -44.34 -20.75
N ARG A 10 53.84 -43.22 -21.03
CA ARG A 10 53.87 -42.37 -22.26
C ARG A 10 53.66 -42.96 -23.66
N GLY A 11 52.82 -42.27 -24.45
CA GLY A 11 52.90 -42.27 -25.92
C GLY A 11 51.92 -41.31 -26.60
N ARG A 12 52.43 -40.24 -27.22
CA ARG A 12 51.71 -39.16 -27.92
C ARG A 12 51.53 -39.48 -29.42
N ARG A 13 50.39 -39.04 -29.99
CA ARG A 13 50.14 -38.37 -31.31
C ARG A 13 50.71 -38.99 -32.62
N PRO A 14 50.00 -38.91 -33.77
CA PRO A 14 49.99 -37.65 -34.54
C PRO A 14 48.67 -37.25 -35.22
N ARG A 15 48.48 -35.93 -35.29
CA ARG A 15 47.70 -35.25 -36.34
C ARG A 15 48.54 -35.29 -37.63
N ARG A 16 47.96 -35.69 -38.75
CA ARG A 16 48.47 -35.34 -40.09
C ARG A 16 47.56 -34.29 -40.71
N ARG A 17 48.19 -33.42 -41.49
CA ARG A 17 47.70 -32.23 -42.18
C ARG A 17 48.05 -32.44 -43.67
N PHE A 18 47.22 -31.91 -44.58
CA PHE A 18 47.47 -31.70 -46.03
C PHE A 18 47.51 -32.98 -46.90
N ASP A 19 46.98 -33.05 -48.13
CA ASP A 19 46.72 -32.05 -49.21
C ASP A 19 45.50 -32.44 -50.08
N ASP A 20 44.90 -31.40 -50.68
CA ASP A 20 44.29 -31.25 -52.01
C ASP A 20 43.97 -32.49 -52.89
N GLU A 21 42.68 -32.65 -53.25
CA GLU A 21 42.30 -33.15 -54.58
C GLU A 21 40.99 -32.49 -55.03
N TYR A 22 41.09 -31.80 -56.16
CA TYR A 22 40.00 -31.21 -56.93
C TYR A 22 39.11 -32.34 -57.47
N ASP A 23 37.79 -32.23 -57.27
CA ASP A 23 36.84 -32.87 -58.18
C ASP A 23 35.80 -31.84 -58.64
N GLU A 24 35.94 -31.57 -59.93
CA GLU A 24 35.15 -30.74 -60.83
C GLU A 24 33.81 -31.45 -61.10
N TYR A 25 32.69 -30.88 -60.64
CA TYR A 25 31.35 -31.28 -61.10
C TYR A 25 30.41 -30.08 -61.26
N ASP A 26 30.17 -29.78 -62.55
CA ASP A 26 29.04 -29.12 -63.21
C ASP A 26 28.54 -27.73 -62.74
N ASP A 27 28.94 -26.74 -63.54
CA ASP A 27 28.66 -25.30 -63.44
C ASP A 27 27.40 -24.88 -64.25
N ASP A 28 26.36 -25.72 -64.30
CA ASP A 28 25.22 -25.52 -65.23
C ASP A 28 23.84 -25.30 -64.58
N VAL A 29 23.77 -24.94 -63.29
CA VAL A 29 22.47 -24.65 -62.61
C VAL A 29 22.49 -23.35 -61.79
N GLN A 30 23.15 -22.29 -62.28
CA GLN A 30 23.06 -20.95 -61.65
C GLN A 30 22.81 -19.79 -62.62
N HIS A 31 22.21 -20.05 -63.79
CA HIS A 31 21.95 -18.99 -64.78
C HIS A 31 20.49 -18.76 -65.20
N ASP A 32 19.50 -19.25 -64.43
CA ASP A 32 18.07 -19.03 -64.77
C ASP A 32 17.16 -18.61 -63.59
N LEU A 33 17.68 -17.95 -62.55
CA LEU A 33 16.85 -17.39 -61.46
C LEU A 33 16.90 -15.87 -61.33
N THR A 34 17.71 -15.16 -62.14
CA THR A 34 17.91 -13.70 -61.99
C THR A 34 17.11 -12.84 -62.98
N ARG A 35 16.18 -13.41 -63.77
CA ARG A 35 15.44 -12.64 -64.80
C ARG A 35 13.92 -12.74 -64.84
N ARG A 36 13.26 -13.27 -63.81
CA ARG A 36 11.79 -13.18 -63.69
C ARG A 36 11.34 -12.94 -62.24
N ARG A 37 11.30 -11.66 -61.85
CA ARG A 37 10.34 -11.06 -60.90
C ARG A 37 10.68 -9.57 -60.74
N ARG A 38 10.24 -8.77 -61.71
CA ARG A 38 10.05 -7.32 -61.58
C ARG A 38 8.66 -7.01 -62.13
N ARG A 39 7.66 -7.20 -61.28
CA ARG A 39 6.34 -6.55 -61.30
C ARG A 39 5.51 -7.22 -60.22
N ASP A 40 4.91 -6.38 -59.38
CA ASP A 40 3.99 -6.71 -58.29
C ASP A 40 4.61 -7.03 -56.92
N ASP A 41 5.70 -6.35 -56.57
CA ASP A 41 5.95 -6.13 -55.13
C ASP A 41 4.94 -5.07 -54.64
N PRO A 42 4.15 -5.35 -53.60
CA PRO A 42 3.29 -4.32 -53.00
C PRO A 42 4.16 -3.14 -52.56
N PRO A 43 3.62 -1.90 -52.60
CA PRO A 43 4.37 -0.75 -52.11
C PRO A 43 4.87 -1.02 -50.69
N PRO A 44 6.06 -0.53 -50.31
CA PRO A 44 6.55 -0.66 -48.95
C PRO A 44 5.46 -0.15 -48.02
N VAL A 45 4.92 -1.02 -47.18
CA VAL A 45 4.02 -0.61 -46.12
C VAL A 45 4.89 0.26 -45.21
N GLU A 46 4.55 1.53 -45.04
CA GLU A 46 5.22 2.35 -44.05
C GLU A 46 5.11 1.60 -42.72
N LEU A 47 6.26 1.23 -42.15
CA LEU A 47 6.30 0.67 -40.81
C LEU A 47 5.66 1.74 -39.93
N ASP A 48 4.51 1.41 -39.34
CA ASP A 48 3.85 2.24 -38.35
C ASP A 48 4.93 2.72 -37.37
N GLU A 49 5.11 4.04 -37.27
CA GLU A 49 6.12 4.66 -36.41
C GLU A 49 5.92 4.28 -34.92
N ARG A 50 4.79 3.62 -34.61
CA ARG A 50 4.48 2.99 -33.31
C ARG A 50 5.09 1.61 -33.12
N ALA A 51 5.89 1.09 -34.06
CA ALA A 51 6.64 -0.16 -33.89
C ALA A 51 7.68 -0.02 -32.77
N GLY A 52 7.24 -0.14 -31.52
CA GLY A 52 8.02 0.08 -30.30
C GLY A 52 7.29 0.86 -29.20
N ALA A 53 6.14 1.48 -29.49
CA ALA A 53 5.26 2.03 -28.46
C ALA A 53 4.45 0.88 -27.83
N GLU A 54 4.29 0.86 -26.50
CA GLU A 54 3.37 -0.07 -25.84
C GLU A 54 1.96 0.12 -26.43
N ILE A 55 1.53 -0.83 -27.28
CA ILE A 55 0.26 -0.75 -28.03
C ILE A 55 -0.97 -0.78 -27.10
N ASP A 56 -0.80 -1.19 -25.84
CA ASP A 56 -1.87 -1.41 -24.85
C ASP A 56 -1.92 -0.34 -23.73
N GLY A 57 -1.03 0.65 -23.78
CA GLY A 57 -0.97 1.74 -22.79
C GLY A 57 -2.02 2.83 -23.06
N PRO A 58 -2.39 3.64 -22.04
CA PRO A 58 -3.28 4.76 -22.23
C PRO A 58 -2.65 5.85 -23.12
N PRO A 59 -3.47 6.69 -23.79
CA PRO A 59 -2.97 7.75 -24.68
C PRO A 59 -2.22 8.88 -23.93
N GLU A 60 -2.45 9.01 -22.62
CA GLU A 60 -1.73 9.89 -21.69
C GLU A 60 -1.61 9.20 -20.33
N GLY A 61 -0.75 9.72 -19.44
CA GLY A 61 -0.50 9.19 -18.09
C GLY A 61 0.32 7.90 -18.06
N ASP A 62 0.42 7.25 -16.89
CA ASP A 62 1.36 6.15 -16.67
C ASP A 62 0.71 4.77 -16.77
N ARG A 63 -0.57 4.65 -16.38
CA ARG A 63 -1.31 3.39 -16.47
C ARG A 63 -2.83 3.61 -16.56
N TRP A 64 -3.54 2.63 -17.10
CA TRP A 64 -5.00 2.56 -16.93
C TRP A 64 -5.37 2.51 -15.45
N SER A 65 -6.49 3.13 -15.11
CA SER A 65 -7.04 3.11 -13.77
C SER A 65 -7.25 1.68 -13.28
N THR A 66 -6.79 1.39 -12.05
CA THR A 66 -7.06 0.12 -11.36
C THR A 66 -8.52 -0.03 -10.94
N TRP A 67 -9.40 0.93 -11.27
CA TRP A 67 -10.77 0.96 -10.82
C TRP A 67 -11.46 -0.37 -11.10
N ASP A 68 -11.60 -0.84 -12.34
CA ASP A 68 -12.47 -1.98 -12.65
C ASP A 68 -12.11 -3.29 -11.92
N GLY A 69 -10.82 -3.57 -11.70
CA GLY A 69 -10.32 -4.78 -11.02
C GLY A 69 -10.32 -4.72 -9.49
N ALA A 70 -10.39 -3.52 -8.90
CA ALA A 70 -10.22 -3.33 -7.46
C ALA A 70 -11.50 -3.55 -6.63
N ASP A 71 -11.36 -3.85 -5.34
CA ASP A 71 -12.46 -3.69 -4.39
C ASP A 71 -12.75 -2.19 -4.21
N LYS A 72 -14.03 -1.80 -4.13
CA LYS A 72 -14.47 -0.39 -4.19
C LYS A 72 -14.88 0.15 -2.83
N GLY A 73 -14.60 1.44 -2.60
CA GLY A 73 -15.05 2.16 -1.41
C GLY A 73 -16.56 2.13 -1.21
N PRO A 74 -17.03 2.44 0.03
CA PRO A 74 -18.44 2.37 0.41
C PRO A 74 -19.29 3.39 -0.36
N GLU A 75 -20.59 3.09 -0.46
CA GLU A 75 -21.60 4.01 -1.01
C GLU A 75 -22.29 4.84 0.09
N PRO A 76 -22.75 6.07 -0.19
CA PRO A 76 -22.63 6.79 -1.45
C PRO A 76 -21.19 7.28 -1.67
N ARG A 77 -20.69 7.12 -2.89
CA ARG A 77 -19.33 7.57 -3.24
C ARG A 77 -19.30 9.09 -3.29
N PRO A 78 -18.24 9.74 -2.78
CA PRO A 78 -18.07 11.17 -2.99
C PRO A 78 -18.05 11.51 -4.49
N GLY A 79 -18.68 12.63 -4.87
CA GLY A 79 -18.82 13.02 -6.28
C GLY A 79 -17.50 13.32 -7.00
N TRP A 80 -16.40 13.49 -6.25
CA TRP A 80 -15.06 13.65 -6.79
C TRP A 80 -14.42 12.32 -7.23
N VAL A 81 -15.00 11.17 -6.88
CA VAL A 81 -14.43 9.86 -7.23
C VAL A 81 -14.65 9.57 -8.72
N VAL A 82 -13.57 9.50 -9.48
CA VAL A 82 -13.58 9.11 -10.90
C VAL A 82 -13.71 7.58 -11.01
N THR A 83 -14.84 7.11 -11.55
CA THR A 83 -15.18 5.69 -11.69
C THR A 83 -15.21 5.20 -13.14
N ALA A 84 -14.79 6.04 -14.10
CA ALA A 84 -14.85 5.69 -15.51
C ALA A 84 -13.77 4.65 -15.86
N THR A 85 -14.16 3.58 -16.56
CA THR A 85 -13.25 2.53 -17.06
C THR A 85 -12.10 3.09 -17.90
N GLY A 86 -12.35 4.15 -18.69
CA GLY A 86 -11.32 4.82 -19.49
C GLY A 86 -10.48 5.83 -18.72
N ALA A 87 -10.52 5.84 -17.39
CA ALA A 87 -9.67 6.71 -16.58
C ALA A 87 -8.22 6.20 -16.55
N VAL A 88 -7.32 7.13 -16.32
CA VAL A 88 -5.87 6.93 -16.30
C VAL A 88 -5.32 7.42 -14.98
N ASP A 89 -4.39 6.67 -14.40
CA ASP A 89 -3.60 7.09 -13.25
C ASP A 89 -2.26 7.68 -13.71
N THR A 90 -1.89 8.86 -13.19
CA THR A 90 -0.60 9.53 -13.39
C THR A 90 0.10 9.71 -12.03
N GLU A 91 1.34 9.26 -11.91
CA GLU A 91 2.23 9.45 -10.77
C GLU A 91 2.70 10.90 -10.68
N LEU A 92 2.39 11.57 -9.57
CA LEU A 92 2.83 12.94 -9.32
C LEU A 92 4.00 13.01 -8.34
N GLY A 93 4.37 11.88 -7.72
CA GLY A 93 5.55 11.75 -6.87
C GLY A 93 5.25 11.11 -5.51
N VAL A 94 6.29 11.03 -4.68
CA VAL A 94 6.24 10.37 -3.37
C VAL A 94 5.85 11.37 -2.28
N LEU A 95 4.81 11.05 -1.50
CA LEU A 95 4.39 11.83 -0.32
C LEU A 95 5.15 11.40 0.94
N LYS A 96 5.33 10.09 1.14
CA LYS A 96 5.99 9.52 2.32
C LYS A 96 6.61 8.19 1.94
N THR A 97 7.87 7.98 2.30
CA THR A 97 8.47 6.64 2.32
C THR A 97 8.42 6.07 3.73
N GLY A 98 8.14 4.77 3.82
CA GLY A 98 8.02 4.07 5.10
C GLY A 98 8.66 2.69 5.06
N LYS A 99 8.94 2.15 6.25
CA LYS A 99 9.46 0.77 6.39
C LYS A 99 8.47 -0.27 5.89
N GLU A 100 7.18 -0.01 6.05
CA GLU A 100 6.10 -0.97 5.77
C GLU A 100 5.33 -0.64 4.49
N ALA A 101 5.26 0.64 4.12
CA ALA A 101 4.56 1.11 2.95
C ALA A 101 5.13 2.45 2.49
N ASP A 102 5.02 2.73 1.19
CA ASP A 102 5.19 4.06 0.64
C ASP A 102 3.83 4.65 0.31
N VAL A 103 3.74 5.98 0.33
CA VAL A 103 2.56 6.73 -0.07
C VAL A 103 2.96 7.64 -1.21
N HIS A 104 2.28 7.48 -2.34
CA HIS A 104 2.45 8.26 -3.56
C HIS A 104 1.24 9.16 -3.79
N LEU A 105 1.45 10.30 -4.45
CA LEU A 105 0.37 11.12 -4.98
C LEU A 105 0.11 10.70 -6.42
N LEU A 106 -1.13 10.34 -6.74
CA LEU A 106 -1.56 10.10 -8.11
C LEU A 106 -2.64 11.09 -8.50
N ARG A 107 -2.73 11.36 -9.80
CA ARG A 107 -3.92 11.93 -10.42
C ARG A 107 -4.66 10.85 -11.19
N ARG A 108 -5.95 10.66 -10.92
CA ARG A 108 -6.86 9.82 -11.71
C ARG A 108 -7.78 10.70 -12.54
N ALA A 109 -7.72 10.61 -13.85
CA ALA A 109 -8.53 11.43 -14.75
C ALA A 109 -9.02 10.63 -15.95
N VAL A 110 -10.19 10.96 -16.49
CA VAL A 110 -10.49 10.62 -17.88
C VAL A 110 -9.63 11.53 -18.76
N PRO A 111 -9.02 11.02 -19.86
CA PRO A 111 -8.15 11.84 -20.69
C PRO A 111 -8.78 13.18 -21.09
N GLY A 112 -8.02 14.26 -20.92
CA GLY A 112 -8.48 15.64 -21.18
C GLY A 112 -9.39 16.27 -20.11
N THR A 113 -9.47 15.69 -18.91
CA THR A 113 -10.19 16.25 -17.76
C THR A 113 -9.24 16.54 -16.59
N ASP A 114 -9.67 17.38 -15.63
CA ASP A 114 -8.85 17.71 -14.44
C ASP A 114 -8.66 16.51 -13.49
N GLY A 115 -9.63 15.58 -13.49
CA GLY A 115 -9.60 14.37 -12.65
C GLY A 115 -9.64 14.63 -11.15
N MET A 116 -9.04 13.71 -10.39
CA MET A 116 -8.94 13.78 -8.93
C MET A 116 -7.53 13.41 -8.47
N LEU A 117 -7.14 13.94 -7.30
CA LEU A 117 -5.93 13.51 -6.62
C LEU A 117 -6.22 12.41 -5.60
N VAL A 118 -5.39 11.39 -5.57
CA VAL A 118 -5.46 10.28 -4.61
C VAL A 118 -4.11 9.99 -3.99
N ALA A 119 -4.14 9.56 -2.74
CA ALA A 119 -2.97 8.98 -2.08
C ALA A 119 -2.95 7.48 -2.33
N ALA A 120 -1.92 6.98 -3.01
CA ALA A 120 -1.69 5.55 -3.24
C ALA A 120 -0.73 5.00 -2.18
N LYS A 121 -1.26 4.23 -1.23
CA LYS A 121 -0.48 3.55 -0.19
C LYS A 121 -0.14 2.14 -0.66
N ARG A 122 1.15 1.89 -0.91
CA ARG A 122 1.68 0.63 -1.43
C ARG A 122 2.42 -0.12 -0.34
N TYR A 123 1.91 -1.29 0.05
CA TYR A 123 2.53 -2.12 1.07
C TYR A 123 3.75 -2.87 0.54
N ARG A 124 4.84 -2.81 1.31
CA ARG A 124 6.07 -3.56 1.02
C ARG A 124 5.97 -5.01 1.47
N SER A 125 6.73 -5.88 0.81
CA SER A 125 6.88 -7.28 1.22
C SER A 125 7.54 -7.39 2.61
N PRO A 126 7.29 -8.48 3.37
CA PRO A 126 7.64 -8.63 4.78
C PRO A 126 9.14 -8.63 5.10
N GLU A 127 10.03 -8.68 4.11
CA GLU A 127 11.48 -8.63 4.31
C GLU A 127 11.92 -7.33 5.01
N HIS A 128 11.13 -6.26 4.83
CA HIS A 128 11.36 -4.95 5.45
C HIS A 128 10.70 -4.81 6.84
N ARG A 129 9.97 -5.82 7.33
CA ARG A 129 9.23 -5.81 8.62
C ARG A 129 10.02 -6.36 9.80
N MET A 130 11.34 -6.22 9.79
CA MET A 130 12.11 -6.49 11.00
C MET A 130 11.93 -5.30 11.97
N PHE A 131 11.23 -5.60 13.08
CA PHE A 131 11.09 -4.80 14.31
C PHE A 131 9.95 -3.76 14.36
N HIS A 132 8.74 -4.20 14.73
CA HIS A 132 8.07 -3.80 15.99
C HIS A 132 6.72 -4.55 16.21
N ARG A 133 6.58 -5.20 17.38
CA ARG A 133 5.32 -5.46 18.12
C ARG A 133 4.21 -6.34 17.50
N ASP A 134 4.56 -7.37 16.72
CA ASP A 134 3.59 -8.33 16.14
C ASP A 134 2.83 -9.23 17.14
N ALA A 135 3.36 -9.48 18.36
CA ALA A 135 2.82 -10.55 19.21
C ALA A 135 1.41 -10.27 19.78
N GLY A 136 1.15 -9.04 20.25
CA GLY A 136 -0.16 -8.65 20.82
C GLY A 136 -1.19 -8.25 19.77
N TYR A 137 -0.72 -7.63 18.68
CA TYR A 137 -1.56 -7.15 17.57
C TYR A 137 -2.22 -8.29 16.77
N LEU A 138 -1.49 -9.38 16.57
CA LEU A 138 -1.96 -10.56 15.83
C LEU A 138 -2.82 -11.50 16.67
N GLN A 139 -2.84 -11.37 18.00
CA GLN A 139 -3.50 -12.32 18.91
C GLN A 139 -5.03 -12.27 18.87
N GLY A 140 -5.64 -11.07 18.76
CA GLY A 140 -7.10 -10.94 18.54
C GLY A 140 -7.55 -11.48 17.17
N ARG A 141 -6.69 -11.39 16.16
CA ARG A 141 -6.95 -11.91 14.80
C ARG A 141 -6.64 -13.41 14.62
N ARG A 142 -6.16 -14.10 15.66
CA ARG A 142 -5.56 -15.44 15.54
C ARG A 142 -6.57 -16.58 15.36
N VAL A 143 -7.83 -16.39 15.79
CA VAL A 143 -8.87 -17.45 15.72
C VAL A 143 -9.27 -17.77 14.28
N ARG A 144 -9.27 -16.80 13.36
CA ARG A 144 -9.57 -17.03 11.93
C ARG A 144 -8.42 -17.70 11.16
N ARG A 145 -7.18 -17.62 11.65
CA ARG A 145 -5.94 -17.97 10.91
C ARG A 145 -5.49 -19.43 10.93
N SER A 146 -6.15 -20.33 11.67
CA SER A 146 -5.67 -21.72 11.85
C SER A 146 -5.63 -22.53 10.53
N ARG A 147 -6.43 -22.15 9.53
CA ARG A 147 -6.51 -22.86 8.24
C ARG A 147 -5.58 -22.27 7.16
N GLU A 148 -5.50 -20.95 6.98
CA GLU A 148 -4.64 -20.37 5.92
C GLU A 148 -3.14 -20.35 6.29
N THR A 149 -2.79 -20.27 7.58
CA THR A 149 -1.39 -20.19 8.03
C THR A 149 -0.58 -21.43 7.66
N ARG A 150 -1.22 -22.60 7.54
CA ARG A 150 -0.57 -23.86 7.14
C ARG A 150 -0.14 -23.90 5.67
N ALA A 151 -0.81 -23.14 4.80
CA ALA A 151 -0.40 -22.98 3.40
C ALA A 151 0.76 -21.98 3.22
N MET A 152 1.00 -21.11 4.21
CA MET A 152 2.00 -20.02 4.16
C MET A 152 3.37 -20.38 4.80
N ALA A 153 3.56 -21.62 5.26
CA ALA A 153 4.79 -22.04 5.92
C ALA A 153 6.04 -22.09 5.00
N GLY A 154 5.86 -21.97 3.67
CA GLY A 154 6.93 -22.09 2.68
C GLY A 154 7.81 -20.84 2.44
N ARG A 155 7.47 -19.67 3.00
CA ARG A 155 8.25 -18.40 2.82
C ARG A 155 8.66 -18.06 1.37
N THR A 156 7.91 -18.53 0.38
CA THR A 156 8.11 -18.20 -1.04
C THR A 156 7.73 -16.73 -1.30
N GLY A 157 8.24 -16.12 -2.37
CA GLY A 157 7.87 -14.74 -2.76
C GLY A 157 6.35 -14.55 -2.86
N PHE A 158 5.65 -15.52 -3.43
CA PHE A 158 4.18 -15.54 -3.48
C PHE A 158 3.49 -15.45 -2.12
N GLY A 159 3.98 -16.16 -1.09
CA GLY A 159 3.41 -16.07 0.27
C GLY A 159 3.64 -14.70 0.92
N ARG A 160 4.65 -13.96 0.50
CA ARG A 160 4.97 -12.61 0.99
C ARG A 160 4.03 -11.56 0.43
N ASP A 161 3.75 -11.64 -0.86
CA ASP A 161 2.81 -10.74 -1.55
C ASP A 161 1.38 -10.97 -1.05
N LEU A 162 1.01 -12.25 -0.83
CA LEU A 162 -0.27 -12.59 -0.21
C LEU A 162 -0.43 -11.94 1.18
N LEU A 163 0.62 -11.95 2.00
CA LEU A 163 0.58 -11.28 3.30
C LEU A 163 0.40 -9.78 3.12
N ALA A 164 1.22 -9.11 2.30
CA ALA A 164 1.10 -7.67 2.05
C ALA A 164 -0.32 -7.28 1.59
N GLY A 165 -0.92 -8.08 0.70
CA GLY A 165 -2.28 -7.83 0.23
C GLY A 165 -3.38 -8.04 1.27
N GLN A 166 -3.14 -8.88 2.29
CA GLN A 166 -4.03 -8.97 3.45
C GLN A 166 -4.00 -7.69 4.32
N TRP A 167 -2.84 -7.03 4.43
CA TRP A 167 -2.73 -5.77 5.17
C TRP A 167 -3.45 -4.63 4.45
N ALA A 168 -3.24 -4.51 3.14
CA ALA A 168 -3.95 -3.55 2.30
C ALA A 168 -5.47 -3.70 2.43
N ARG A 169 -5.99 -4.94 2.27
CA ARG A 169 -7.43 -5.22 2.40
C ARG A 169 -7.96 -5.00 3.82
N ALA A 170 -7.17 -5.30 4.85
CA ALA A 170 -7.58 -5.06 6.24
C ALA A 170 -7.67 -3.57 6.57
N GLU A 171 -6.69 -2.76 6.12
CA GLU A 171 -6.75 -1.31 6.27
C GLU A 171 -7.94 -0.73 5.50
N PHE A 172 -8.12 -1.14 4.25
CA PHE A 172 -9.25 -0.74 3.42
C PHE A 172 -10.60 -1.03 4.10
N ALA A 173 -10.78 -2.23 4.64
CA ALA A 173 -12.01 -2.61 5.36
C ALA A 173 -12.22 -1.79 6.64
N ALA A 174 -11.17 -1.51 7.39
CA ALA A 174 -11.27 -0.66 8.59
C ALA A 174 -11.65 0.78 8.22
N LEU A 175 -11.00 1.36 7.21
CA LEU A 175 -11.32 2.69 6.70
C LEU A 175 -12.76 2.77 6.18
N ALA A 176 -13.24 1.74 5.47
CA ALA A 176 -14.60 1.73 4.94
C ALA A 176 -15.64 1.75 6.06
N THR A 177 -15.43 0.94 7.11
CA THR A 177 -16.29 0.94 8.32
C THR A 177 -16.27 2.29 9.01
N LEU A 178 -15.08 2.84 9.27
CA LEU A 178 -14.92 4.10 10.00
C LEU A 178 -15.49 5.29 9.23
N TRP A 179 -15.23 5.36 7.92
CA TRP A 179 -15.77 6.41 7.06
C TRP A 179 -17.31 6.35 6.99
N THR A 180 -17.87 5.14 6.85
CA THR A 180 -19.34 4.95 6.85
C THR A 180 -19.96 5.35 8.19
N ALA A 181 -19.24 5.18 9.29
CA ALA A 181 -19.65 5.62 10.63
C ALA A 181 -19.48 7.13 10.86
N GLY A 182 -19.00 7.89 9.87
CA GLY A 182 -18.78 9.34 9.97
C GLY A 182 -17.51 9.74 10.73
N VAL A 183 -16.62 8.80 11.01
CA VAL A 183 -15.30 9.11 11.60
C VAL A 183 -14.47 9.86 10.56
N PRO A 184 -13.78 10.95 10.93
CA PRO A 184 -12.97 11.70 9.98
C PRO A 184 -11.69 10.93 9.62
N VAL A 185 -11.81 10.05 8.63
CA VAL A 185 -10.73 9.30 7.99
C VAL A 185 -10.75 9.57 6.48
N PRO A 186 -9.64 9.38 5.74
CA PRO A 186 -9.66 9.47 4.29
C PRO A 186 -10.65 8.47 3.70
N TYR A 187 -11.46 8.89 2.73
CA TYR A 187 -12.31 7.96 2.00
C TYR A 187 -11.46 6.88 1.29
N PRO A 188 -11.70 5.57 1.52
CA PRO A 188 -10.96 4.51 0.86
C PRO A 188 -11.52 4.30 -0.55
N VAL A 189 -10.85 4.84 -1.57
CA VAL A 189 -11.31 4.81 -2.97
C VAL A 189 -11.40 3.38 -3.48
N SER A 190 -10.31 2.63 -3.38
CA SER A 190 -10.24 1.24 -3.83
C SER A 190 -9.03 0.51 -3.24
N VAL A 191 -9.05 -0.82 -3.28
CA VAL A 191 -7.88 -1.66 -2.97
C VAL A 191 -7.70 -2.74 -4.03
N GLU A 192 -6.47 -2.86 -4.53
CA GLU A 192 -6.06 -3.90 -5.47
C GLU A 192 -4.69 -4.44 -5.04
N ASP A 193 -4.55 -5.76 -5.00
CA ASP A 193 -3.35 -6.44 -4.51
C ASP A 193 -2.80 -5.90 -3.19
N THR A 194 -1.73 -5.11 -3.23
CA THR A 194 -1.03 -4.50 -2.09
C THR A 194 -1.17 -2.98 -2.05
N GLU A 195 -1.94 -2.38 -2.96
CA GLU A 195 -2.15 -0.95 -3.09
C GLU A 195 -3.54 -0.54 -2.59
N VAL A 196 -3.59 0.44 -1.71
CA VAL A 196 -4.82 1.09 -1.27
C VAL A 196 -4.82 2.52 -1.81
N LEU A 197 -5.84 2.87 -2.59
CA LEU A 197 -6.09 4.24 -3.03
C LEU A 197 -7.01 4.93 -2.03
N LEU A 198 -6.59 6.09 -1.56
CA LEU A 198 -7.25 6.88 -0.52
C LEU A 198 -7.53 8.29 -1.03
N GLU A 199 -8.52 8.94 -0.45
CA GLU A 199 -8.69 10.39 -0.52
C GLU A 199 -7.35 11.09 -0.21
N PHE A 200 -6.94 11.98 -1.11
CA PHE A 200 -5.83 12.85 -0.83
C PHE A 200 -6.30 14.03 0.04
N VAL A 201 -5.81 14.07 1.28
CA VAL A 201 -6.11 15.16 2.22
C VAL A 201 -5.04 16.24 2.08
N GLY A 202 -5.38 17.33 1.38
CA GLY A 202 -4.44 18.41 1.09
C GLY A 202 -4.99 19.42 0.09
N SER A 203 -4.11 20.31 -0.38
CA SER A 203 -4.44 21.36 -1.35
C SER A 203 -3.42 21.38 -2.49
N GLY A 204 -3.89 21.34 -3.74
CA GLY A 204 -3.02 21.12 -4.89
C GLY A 204 -2.25 19.82 -4.72
N THR A 205 -0.93 19.84 -4.91
CA THR A 205 -0.06 18.67 -4.69
C THR A 205 0.53 18.60 -3.28
N ALA A 206 0.20 19.54 -2.39
CA ALA A 206 0.71 19.60 -1.03
C ALA A 206 -0.24 18.89 -0.05
N ALA A 207 0.27 17.86 0.63
CA ALA A 207 -0.49 17.18 1.69
C ALA A 207 -0.76 18.12 2.86
N ALA A 208 -1.91 17.92 3.52
CA ALA A 208 -2.24 18.66 4.73
C ALA A 208 -1.15 18.46 5.82
N PRO A 209 -0.88 19.48 6.64
CA PRO A 209 0.09 19.35 7.73
C PRO A 209 -0.41 18.33 8.76
N ARG A 210 0.55 17.64 9.40
CA ARG A 210 0.26 16.82 10.57
C ARG A 210 0.06 17.71 11.78
N LEU A 211 -0.78 17.27 12.71
CA LEU A 211 -1.00 17.95 14.00
C LEU A 211 0.33 18.26 14.70
N ALA A 212 1.29 17.32 14.69
CA ALA A 212 2.62 17.50 15.26
C ALA A 212 3.38 18.73 14.73
N GLN A 213 3.16 19.09 13.45
CA GLN A 213 3.82 20.21 12.78
C GLN A 213 3.16 21.55 13.09
N LEU A 214 1.89 21.56 13.52
CA LEU A 214 1.16 22.78 13.80
C LEU A 214 1.63 23.47 15.09
N ARG A 215 1.30 24.75 15.21
CA ARG A 215 1.40 25.56 16.42
C ARG A 215 0.08 26.33 16.59
N PRO A 216 -1.00 25.62 16.94
CA PRO A 216 -2.32 26.24 17.04
C PRO A 216 -2.35 27.26 18.18
N ASP A 217 -3.19 28.27 18.05
CA ASP A 217 -3.54 29.14 19.18
C ASP A 217 -4.48 28.41 20.15
N ALA A 218 -4.88 29.08 21.23
CA ALA A 218 -5.68 28.45 22.29
C ALA A 218 -7.06 27.99 21.80
N ASP A 219 -7.70 28.77 20.92
CA ASP A 219 -9.04 28.47 20.42
C ASP A 219 -8.99 27.33 19.40
N GLU A 220 -8.02 27.36 18.48
CA GLU A 220 -7.78 26.27 17.52
C GLU A 220 -7.37 24.97 18.24
N LEU A 221 -6.55 25.05 19.29
CA LEU A 221 -6.14 23.89 20.07
C LEU A 221 -7.33 23.24 20.79
N ALA A 222 -8.23 24.04 21.36
CA ALA A 222 -9.45 23.55 22.01
C ALA A 222 -10.42 22.92 21.00
N ASP A 223 -10.58 23.53 19.83
CA ASP A 223 -11.42 23.00 18.75
C ASP A 223 -10.88 21.66 18.22
N LEU A 224 -9.58 21.57 17.94
CA LEU A 224 -8.94 20.33 17.50
C LEU A 224 -9.04 19.21 18.55
N TRP A 225 -8.99 19.56 19.85
CA TRP A 225 -9.21 18.59 20.94
C TRP A 225 -10.65 18.05 20.92
N ALA A 226 -11.64 18.91 20.76
CA ALA A 226 -13.04 18.51 20.67
C ALA A 226 -13.30 17.62 19.46
N GLN A 227 -12.78 18.00 18.28
CA GLN A 227 -12.87 17.19 17.06
C GLN A 227 -12.22 15.81 17.23
N LEU A 228 -11.04 15.76 17.85
CA LEU A 228 -10.35 14.50 18.12
C LEU A 228 -11.16 13.62 19.08
N GLY A 229 -11.72 14.18 20.16
CA GLY A 229 -12.57 13.47 21.10
C GLY A 229 -13.76 12.79 20.40
N GLU A 230 -14.46 13.52 19.54
CA GLU A 230 -15.55 12.96 18.73
C GLU A 230 -15.07 11.87 17.76
N ALA A 231 -13.91 12.05 17.12
CA ALA A 231 -13.33 11.02 16.27
C ALA A 231 -13.03 9.74 17.05
N LEU A 232 -12.44 9.85 18.25
CA LEU A 232 -12.12 8.70 19.11
C LEU A 232 -13.39 8.03 19.64
N ARG A 233 -14.43 8.78 20.01
CA ARG A 233 -15.75 8.22 20.35
C ARG A 233 -16.32 7.44 19.17
N GLY A 234 -16.17 7.96 17.95
CA GLY A 234 -16.55 7.27 16.72
C GLY A 234 -15.82 5.93 16.51
N LEU A 235 -14.51 5.86 16.78
CA LEU A 235 -13.77 4.59 16.78
C LEU A 235 -14.30 3.63 17.86
N ALA A 236 -14.48 4.14 19.09
CA ALA A 236 -14.95 3.37 20.23
C ALA A 236 -16.33 2.74 19.98
N ARG A 237 -17.27 3.48 19.38
CA ARG A 237 -18.60 2.95 18.97
C ARG A 237 -18.51 1.80 17.96
N GLN A 238 -17.42 1.71 17.20
CA GLN A 238 -17.16 0.59 16.29
C GLN A 238 -16.42 -0.58 16.97
N GLY A 239 -16.15 -0.50 18.28
CA GLY A 239 -15.38 -1.50 19.00
C GLY A 239 -13.86 -1.33 18.84
N LEU A 240 -13.40 -0.18 18.34
CA LEU A 240 -12.04 -0.01 17.82
C LEU A 240 -11.26 1.06 18.60
N THR A 241 -9.94 0.91 18.64
CA THR A 241 -9.00 1.99 18.95
C THR A 241 -7.94 2.04 17.85
N HIS A 242 -7.29 3.20 17.69
CA HIS A 242 -6.30 3.40 16.63
C HIS A 242 -5.10 2.45 16.76
N GLY A 243 -4.66 2.15 17.99
CA GLY A 243 -3.58 1.21 18.32
C GLY A 243 -2.16 1.78 18.24
N ASP A 244 -1.98 2.93 17.59
CA ASP A 244 -0.72 3.68 17.52
C ASP A 244 -0.99 5.19 17.34
N LEU A 245 -1.98 5.74 18.04
CA LEU A 245 -2.33 7.16 17.92
C LEU A 245 -1.17 8.05 18.39
N SER A 246 -0.90 9.09 17.62
CA SER A 246 0.00 10.19 17.98
C SER A 246 -0.32 11.40 17.09
N ALA A 247 0.19 12.58 17.45
CA ALA A 247 0.03 13.79 16.62
C ALA A 247 0.69 13.67 15.22
N PHE A 248 1.47 12.62 14.95
CA PHE A 248 2.01 12.34 13.61
C PHE A 248 1.03 11.58 12.70
N ASN A 249 -0.01 10.97 13.28
CA ASN A 249 -1.04 10.16 12.59
C ASN A 249 -2.36 10.92 12.48
N VAL A 250 -2.30 12.24 12.61
CA VAL A 250 -3.44 13.15 12.54
C VAL A 250 -3.06 14.25 11.55
N LEU A 251 -3.85 14.41 10.49
CA LEU A 251 -3.76 15.55 9.57
C LEU A 251 -4.76 16.63 9.97
N VAL A 252 -4.46 17.87 9.62
CA VAL A 252 -5.38 18.99 9.78
C VAL A 252 -5.50 19.74 8.46
N ASP A 253 -6.63 19.59 7.78
CA ASP A 253 -6.94 20.30 6.54
C ASP A 253 -7.94 21.42 6.82
N ARG A 254 -7.49 22.67 6.71
CA ARG A 254 -8.31 23.89 6.90
C ARG A 254 -9.15 23.83 8.19
N GLY A 255 -8.49 23.52 9.30
CA GLY A 255 -9.09 23.40 10.63
C GLY A 255 -9.81 22.07 10.90
N ARG A 256 -9.96 21.18 9.92
CA ARG A 256 -10.59 19.87 10.13
C ARG A 256 -9.55 18.78 10.38
N LEU A 257 -9.74 18.06 11.47
CA LEU A 257 -8.92 16.92 11.85
C LEU A 257 -9.27 15.68 11.01
N VAL A 258 -8.26 14.94 10.54
CA VAL A 258 -8.42 13.67 9.84
C VAL A 258 -7.43 12.63 10.39
N LEU A 259 -7.93 11.50 10.88
CA LEU A 259 -7.12 10.38 11.34
C LEU A 259 -6.56 9.59 10.15
N ILE A 260 -5.26 9.31 10.16
CA ILE A 260 -4.57 8.57 9.11
C ILE A 260 -3.74 7.42 9.68
N ASP A 261 -3.26 6.53 8.80
CA ASP A 261 -2.41 5.40 9.16
C ASP A 261 -3.10 4.44 10.15
N LEU A 262 -4.19 3.84 9.68
CA LEU A 262 -5.03 2.90 10.43
C LEU A 262 -4.73 1.40 10.18
N PRO A 263 -3.56 0.95 9.68
CA PRO A 263 -3.32 -0.49 9.55
C PRO A 263 -3.05 -1.15 10.88
N GLN A 264 -3.03 -0.41 11.99
CA GLN A 264 -2.84 -0.87 13.36
C GLN A 264 -4.10 -0.75 14.22
N VAL A 265 -5.27 -0.54 13.62
CA VAL A 265 -6.54 -0.52 14.36
C VAL A 265 -6.71 -1.82 15.14
N VAL A 266 -7.03 -1.68 16.43
CA VAL A 266 -7.21 -2.79 17.37
C VAL A 266 -8.67 -2.91 17.75
N ASP A 267 -9.22 -4.11 17.60
CA ASP A 267 -10.48 -4.51 18.21
C ASP A 267 -10.32 -4.52 19.73
N VAL A 268 -10.91 -3.53 20.41
CA VAL A 268 -10.77 -3.34 21.85
C VAL A 268 -11.56 -4.40 22.62
N VAL A 269 -12.69 -4.84 22.06
CA VAL A 269 -13.60 -5.79 22.70
C VAL A 269 -13.09 -7.22 22.54
N GLY A 270 -12.59 -7.57 21.36
CA GLY A 270 -12.09 -8.89 21.01
C GLY A 270 -10.64 -9.17 21.39
N ASN A 271 -9.86 -8.14 21.76
CA ASN A 271 -8.45 -8.29 22.15
C ASN A 271 -8.27 -8.18 23.68
N PRO A 272 -7.68 -9.17 24.37
CA PRO A 272 -7.37 -9.08 25.81
C PRO A 272 -6.52 -7.87 26.20
N PHE A 273 -5.71 -7.35 25.28
CA PHE A 273 -4.90 -6.15 25.49
C PHE A 273 -5.54 -4.87 24.93
N GLY A 274 -6.76 -4.96 24.40
CA GLY A 274 -7.52 -3.87 23.78
C GLY A 274 -7.56 -2.61 24.64
N PRO A 275 -8.04 -2.69 25.91
CA PRO A 275 -8.08 -1.54 26.80
C PRO A 275 -6.70 -0.90 27.05
N SER A 276 -5.63 -1.69 27.03
CA SER A 276 -4.26 -1.15 27.17
C SER A 276 -3.78 -0.41 25.92
N TYR A 277 -4.22 -0.80 24.72
CA TYR A 277 -3.96 -0.02 23.50
C TYR A 277 -4.74 1.29 23.51
N LEU A 278 -6.02 1.24 23.90
CA LEU A 278 -6.85 2.44 24.06
C LEU A 278 -6.23 3.42 25.05
N GLY A 279 -5.82 2.94 26.22
CA GLY A 279 -5.18 3.78 27.24
C GLY A 279 -3.93 4.46 26.71
N ARG A 280 -3.08 3.73 25.96
CA ARG A 280 -1.87 4.30 25.35
C ARG A 280 -2.18 5.38 24.30
N ASP A 281 -3.21 5.18 23.49
CA ASP A 281 -3.62 6.17 22.50
C ASP A 281 -4.07 7.46 23.19
N VAL A 282 -4.88 7.33 24.25
CA VAL A 282 -5.36 8.46 25.07
C VAL A 282 -4.20 9.16 25.78
N ASP A 283 -3.26 8.42 26.37
CA ASP A 283 -2.09 8.99 27.04
C ASP A 283 -1.29 9.89 26.10
N ARG A 284 -0.88 9.36 24.94
CA ARG A 284 -0.02 10.06 23.98
C ARG A 284 -0.63 11.33 23.45
N ILE A 285 -1.94 11.29 23.18
CA ILE A 285 -2.61 12.43 22.59
C ILE A 285 -2.89 13.49 23.65
N THR A 286 -3.28 13.08 24.86
CA THR A 286 -3.46 13.99 25.99
C THR A 286 -2.15 14.70 26.35
N GLU A 287 -1.04 13.94 26.43
CA GLU A 287 0.31 14.49 26.67
C GLU A 287 0.67 15.54 25.61
N TRP A 288 0.36 15.28 24.34
CA TRP A 288 0.63 16.23 23.27
C TRP A 288 -0.17 17.53 23.42
N PHE A 289 -1.48 17.45 23.68
CA PHE A 289 -2.33 18.64 23.84
C PHE A 289 -1.97 19.45 25.09
N ALA A 290 -1.70 18.78 26.23
CA ALA A 290 -1.23 19.42 27.45
C ALA A 290 0.11 20.16 27.20
N ALA A 291 1.05 19.54 26.50
CA ALA A 291 2.32 20.17 26.13
C ALA A 291 2.18 21.37 25.18
N ARG A 292 1.01 21.54 24.52
CA ARG A 292 0.68 22.71 23.71
C ARG A 292 -0.10 23.78 24.47
N GLY A 293 -0.34 23.58 25.76
CA GLY A 293 -0.99 24.57 26.62
C GLY A 293 -2.49 24.38 26.76
N LEU A 294 -3.06 23.24 26.34
CA LEU A 294 -4.45 22.92 26.67
C LEU A 294 -4.54 22.69 28.19
N PRO A 295 -5.43 23.36 28.93
CA PRO A 295 -5.51 23.20 30.38
C PRO A 295 -5.85 21.76 30.78
N ASP A 296 -5.20 21.22 31.83
CA ASP A 296 -5.41 19.85 32.31
C ASP A 296 -6.88 19.53 32.65
N ALA A 297 -7.65 20.54 33.08
CA ALA A 297 -9.08 20.39 33.34
C ALA A 297 -9.89 20.08 32.07
N VAL A 298 -9.39 20.48 30.90
CA VAL A 298 -9.99 20.23 29.57
C VAL A 298 -9.41 18.97 28.94
N ALA A 299 -8.09 18.81 29.04
CA ALA A 299 -7.33 17.64 28.61
C ALA A 299 -7.39 16.50 29.64
N ALA A 300 -8.53 16.31 30.31
CA ALA A 300 -8.64 15.37 31.41
C ALA A 300 -8.56 13.92 30.88
N ARG A 301 -7.33 13.37 30.93
CA ARG A 301 -6.98 12.03 30.45
C ARG A 301 -7.99 10.97 30.87
N ASP A 302 -8.26 10.88 32.17
CA ASP A 302 -9.13 9.84 32.74
C ASP A 302 -10.58 10.03 32.32
N ALA A 303 -11.06 11.27 32.22
CA ALA A 303 -12.41 11.56 31.73
C ALA A 303 -12.58 11.13 30.26
N LEU A 304 -11.59 11.38 29.40
CA LEU A 304 -11.61 10.90 28.02
C LEU A 304 -11.56 9.37 27.96
N PHE A 305 -10.67 8.74 28.73
CA PHE A 305 -10.56 7.28 28.74
C PHE A 305 -11.84 6.59 29.21
N ASP A 306 -12.45 7.08 30.29
CA ASP A 306 -13.69 6.55 30.84
C ASP A 306 -14.86 6.71 29.87
N ASP A 307 -14.95 7.86 29.20
CA ASP A 307 -15.95 8.10 28.17
C ASP A 307 -15.80 7.13 26.98
N LEU A 308 -14.58 6.89 26.50
CA LEU A 308 -14.34 5.93 25.43
C LEU A 308 -14.66 4.49 25.84
N LEU A 309 -14.40 4.11 27.10
CA LEU A 309 -14.82 2.81 27.64
C LEU A 309 -16.35 2.69 27.73
N ALA A 310 -17.04 3.78 28.06
CA ALA A 310 -18.50 3.82 28.06
C ALA A 310 -19.08 3.64 26.65
N GLU A 311 -18.51 4.29 25.64
CA GLU A 311 -18.89 4.11 24.22
C GLU A 311 -18.65 2.67 23.74
N LEU A 312 -17.65 1.98 24.28
CA LEU A 312 -17.39 0.56 24.04
C LEU A 312 -18.36 -0.39 24.77
N GLY A 313 -19.21 0.12 25.65
CA GLY A 313 -20.08 -0.67 26.52
C GLY A 313 -19.32 -1.45 27.61
N ILE A 314 -18.08 -1.07 27.90
CA ILE A 314 -17.26 -1.71 28.94
C ILE A 314 -17.56 -1.01 30.27
N ALA A 315 -18.34 -1.67 31.12
CA ALA A 315 -18.65 -1.16 32.45
C ALA A 315 -17.40 -1.09 33.33
N GLN A 316 -17.20 0.06 33.99
CA GLN A 316 -16.15 0.22 34.99
C GLN A 316 -16.43 -0.67 36.21
N PRO A 317 -15.44 -1.43 36.73
CA PRO A 317 -15.58 -2.11 38.01
C PRO A 317 -15.60 -1.04 39.13
N GLY A 318 -16.77 -0.51 39.46
CA GLY A 318 -16.91 0.44 40.58
C GLY A 318 -18.21 1.24 40.66
N SER A 319 -18.99 1.36 39.59
CA SER A 319 -20.30 2.01 39.65
C SER A 319 -21.39 1.02 40.07
N SER A 320 -21.30 0.49 41.30
CA SER A 320 -22.49 -0.03 41.96
C SER A 320 -23.32 1.16 42.44
N HIS A 321 -24.59 1.17 42.05
CA HIS A 321 -25.59 2.11 42.53
C HIS A 321 -25.51 2.28 44.05
N ARG A 322 -25.38 3.54 44.49
CA ARG A 322 -25.97 4.02 45.73
C ARG A 322 -27.09 4.99 45.40
#